data_AF-A0A3N8SDI7-F1
#
_entry.id   AF-A0A3N8SDI7-F1
#
_cell.length_a   1.000
_cell.length_b   1.000
_cell.length_c   1.000
_cell.angle_alpha   90.00
_cell.angle_beta   90.00
_cell.angle_gamma   90.00
#
_symmetry.space_group_name_H-M   'P 1'
#
loop_
_entity.id
_entity.type
_entity.pdbx_description
1 polymer ?
#
loop_
_entity_poly.entity_id
_entity_poly.type
_entity_poly.pdbx_seq_one_letter_code
_entity_poly.pdbx_strand_id
1 'polypeptide(L)'
;FPLHLMGIRLPTSPSPEQTVLIECLRKNSATQYKNGVVADVDVAISEVIGRWQAGVAGYYARQFTDDRMNGQPVPSGNRFASAAVGPVVAYNIPECKCSVKFKAQFSVFTRNSLAPNAAYLFFSKAFN
;
A
#
# COMPACT_ATOMS: atom_id res chain seq x y z
N PHE A 1 -16.36 -8.29 3.90
CA PHE A 1 -17.18 -7.29 3.18
C PHE A 1 -16.58 -7.11 1.79
N PRO A 2 -17.36 -7.12 0.70
CA PRO A 2 -16.79 -7.21 -0.64
C PRO A 2 -16.12 -5.87 -1.02
N LEU A 3 -14.86 -5.96 -1.41
CA LEU A 3 -14.05 -4.85 -1.91
C LEU A 3 -14.45 -4.60 -3.37
N HIS A 4 -14.96 -3.41 -3.69
CA HIS A 4 -15.20 -3.02 -5.09
C HIS A 4 -13.92 -2.37 -5.64
N LEU A 5 -13.17 -3.17 -6.38
CA LEU A 5 -11.94 -2.79 -7.08
C LEU A 5 -12.33 -2.25 -8.46
N MET A 6 -12.04 -0.98 -8.76
CA MET A 6 -12.18 -0.44 -10.11
C MET A 6 -10.80 -0.05 -10.64
N GLY A 7 -10.14 -1.00 -11.30
CA GLY A 7 -8.92 -0.74 -12.06
C GLY A 7 -9.27 -0.41 -13.50
N ILE A 8 -8.84 0.75 -14.01
CA ILE A 8 -8.96 1.10 -15.42
C ILE A 8 -7.78 0.50 -16.17
N ARG A 9 -8.04 -0.39 -17.13
CA ARG A 9 -7.04 -1.08 -17.94
C ARG A 9 -7.15 -0.59 -19.39
N LEU A 10 -6.12 0.06 -19.91
CA LEU A 10 -6.01 0.43 -21.33
C LEU A 10 -4.97 -0.47 -22.02
N PRO A 11 -5.17 -0.85 -23.31
CA PRO A 11 -4.29 -1.79 -23.97
C PRO A 11 -3.09 -1.09 -24.62
N THR A 12 -1.91 -1.67 -24.39
CA THR A 12 -0.57 -1.39 -24.98
C THR A 12 0.11 -0.10 -24.48
N SER A 13 1.41 -0.18 -24.11
CA SER A 13 2.19 0.77 -23.26
C SER A 13 2.20 0.34 -21.77
N PRO A 14 3.27 0.59 -20.96
CA PRO A 14 3.37 0.20 -19.56
C PRO A 14 2.03 0.27 -18.84
N SER A 15 1.61 -0.86 -18.27
CA SER A 15 0.37 -0.98 -17.52
C SER A 15 0.53 -0.13 -16.25
N PRO A 16 -0.11 1.05 -16.16
CA PRO A 16 -0.13 1.79 -14.93
C PRO A 16 -1.12 1.08 -14.00
N GLU A 17 -0.62 0.43 -12.96
CA GLU A 17 -1.44 -0.13 -11.89
C GLU A 17 -1.55 0.95 -10.82
N GLN A 18 -2.71 1.60 -10.72
CA GLN A 18 -2.98 2.64 -9.72
C GLN A 18 -4.00 2.09 -8.73
N THR A 19 -3.63 2.07 -7.44
CA THR A 19 -4.49 1.53 -6.38
C THR A 19 -4.54 2.52 -5.23
N VAL A 20 -5.72 3.09 -4.96
CA VAL A 20 -5.92 3.98 -3.81
C VAL A 20 -6.52 3.17 -2.66
N LEU A 21 -5.86 3.17 -1.49
CA LEU A 21 -6.34 2.48 -0.29
C LEU A 21 -6.67 3.51 0.79
N ILE A 22 -7.85 3.36 1.42
CA ILE A 22 -8.26 4.25 2.51
C ILE A 22 -8.47 3.40 3.76
N GLU A 23 -7.53 3.48 4.71
CA GLU A 23 -7.59 2.71 5.94
C GLU A 23 -8.09 3.54 7.13
N CYS A 24 -9.27 3.19 7.65
CA CYS A 24 -9.85 3.81 8.84
C CYS A 24 -9.66 2.89 10.06
N LEU A 25 -8.55 3.08 10.79
CA LEU A 25 -8.26 2.31 12.01
C LEU A 25 -9.14 2.79 13.19
N ARG A 26 -9.93 1.89 13.80
CA ARG A 26 -10.80 2.19 14.96
C ARG A 26 -10.18 1.82 16.33
N LYS A 27 -10.41 2.73 17.28
CA LYS A 27 -10.28 2.73 18.76
C LYS A 27 -9.72 1.46 19.44
N ASN A 28 -8.63 1.63 20.20
CA ASN A 28 -8.20 0.68 21.23
C ASN A 28 -8.96 0.99 22.54
N SER A 29 -9.78 0.04 23.01
CA SER A 29 -10.70 0.23 24.14
C SER A 29 -10.03 0.25 25.51
N ALA A 30 -8.74 -0.10 25.62
CA ALA A 30 -8.03 -0.15 26.90
C ALA A 30 -7.58 1.23 27.42
N THR A 31 -7.41 2.24 26.55
CA THR A 31 -6.82 3.54 26.93
C THR A 31 -7.66 4.76 26.51
N GLN A 32 -8.87 4.57 25.97
CA GLN A 32 -9.70 5.64 25.38
C GLN A 32 -8.98 6.48 24.30
N TYR A 33 -7.98 5.88 23.65
CA TYR A 33 -7.21 6.50 22.58
C TYR A 33 -7.92 6.31 21.23
N LYS A 34 -8.16 7.41 20.51
CA LYS A 34 -8.72 7.37 19.15
C LYS A 34 -7.63 7.80 18.18
N ASN A 35 -7.13 6.82 17.41
CA ASN A 35 -6.22 7.09 16.30
C ASN A 35 -6.90 8.00 15.27
N GLY A 36 -6.11 8.91 14.71
CA GLY A 36 -6.51 9.72 13.58
C GLY A 36 -6.70 8.90 12.30
N VAL A 37 -7.46 9.48 11.36
CA VAL A 37 -7.64 8.93 10.02
C VAL A 37 -6.33 9.02 9.26
N VAL A 38 -5.86 7.88 8.74
CA VAL A 38 -4.74 7.79 7.79
C VAL A 38 -5.33 7.47 6.43
N ALA A 39 -4.80 8.07 5.38
CA ALA A 39 -5.06 7.60 4.03
C ALA A 39 -3.74 7.39 3.30
N ASP A 40 -3.73 6.43 2.40
CA ASP A 40 -2.57 6.07 1.63
C ASP A 40 -2.92 5.87 0.15
N VAL A 41 -1.91 6.00 -0.69
CA VAL A 41 -2.04 5.87 -2.13
C VAL A 41 -0.90 4.99 -2.60
N ASP A 42 -1.23 3.84 -3.18
CA ASP A 42 -0.29 2.96 -3.86
C ASP A 42 -0.28 3.26 -5.36
N VAL A 43 0.91 3.41 -5.91
CA VAL A 43 1.12 3.60 -7.35
C VAL A 43 2.14 2.61 -7.86
N ALA A 44 1.90 2.08 -9.05
CA ALA A 44 2.86 1.25 -9.74
C ALA A 44 2.82 1.48 -11.26
N ILE A 45 4.00 1.50 -11.86
CA ILE A 45 4.19 1.53 -13.30
C ILE A 45 5.01 0.32 -13.66
N SER A 46 4.48 -0.54 -14.53
CA SER A 46 5.13 -1.80 -14.88
C SER A 46 4.84 -2.22 -16.30
N GLU A 47 5.70 -3.07 -16.84
CA GLU A 47 5.55 -3.67 -18.16
C GLU A 47 5.45 -5.20 -18.02
N VAL A 48 4.62 -5.81 -18.87
CA VAL A 48 4.45 -7.27 -18.94
C VAL A 48 5.15 -7.78 -20.20
N ILE A 49 6.10 -8.68 -20.03
CA ILE A 49 6.89 -9.28 -21.11
C ILE A 49 6.84 -10.80 -20.93
N GLY A 50 6.03 -11.47 -21.77
CA GLY A 50 5.79 -12.90 -21.65
C GLY A 50 5.17 -13.26 -20.29
N ARG A 51 5.88 -14.08 -19.51
CA ARG A 51 5.45 -14.49 -18.16
C ARG A 51 5.87 -13.51 -17.06
N TRP A 52 6.74 -12.56 -17.37
CA TRP A 52 7.27 -11.60 -16.42
C TRP A 52 6.47 -10.30 -16.43
N GLN A 53 6.34 -9.67 -15.26
CA GLN A 53 5.93 -8.28 -15.10
C GLN A 53 7.00 -7.59 -14.27
N ALA A 54 7.54 -6.46 -14.72
CA ALA A 54 8.57 -5.73 -13.97
C ALA A 54 8.29 -4.23 -14.00
N GLY A 55 8.65 -3.53 -12.93
CA GLY A 55 8.40 -2.11 -12.83
C GLY A 55 8.83 -1.50 -11.51
N VAL A 56 8.26 -0.33 -11.23
CA VAL A 56 8.45 0.42 -9.99
C VAL A 56 7.10 0.57 -9.32
N ALA A 57 7.07 0.35 -8.01
CA ALA A 57 5.91 0.58 -7.17
C ALA A 57 6.30 1.44 -5.97
N GLY A 58 5.35 2.15 -5.42
CA GLY A 58 5.55 2.94 -4.21
C GLY A 58 4.23 3.29 -3.57
N TYR A 59 4.31 3.84 -2.37
CA TYR A 59 3.16 4.38 -1.67
C TYR A 59 3.47 5.74 -1.06
N TYR A 60 2.41 6.50 -0.82
CA TYR A 60 2.43 7.67 0.06
C TYR A 60 1.27 7.59 1.04
N ALA A 61 1.56 7.62 2.33
CA ALA A 61 0.60 7.57 3.42
C ALA A 61 0.70 8.84 4.28
N ARG A 62 -0.45 9.37 4.71
CA ARG A 62 -0.51 10.54 5.60
C ARG A 62 -1.69 10.45 6.55
N GLN A 63 -1.45 10.84 7.80
CA GLN A 63 -2.47 11.07 8.81
C GLN A 63 -3.08 12.46 8.64
N PHE A 64 -4.41 12.53 8.53
CA PHE A 64 -5.17 13.75 8.24
C PHE A 64 -5.84 14.36 9.47
N THR A 65 -6.11 13.57 10.50
CA THR A 65 -6.72 14.07 11.75
C THR A 65 -5.81 13.76 12.93
N ASP A 66 -5.70 14.70 13.87
CA ASP A 66 -4.93 14.48 15.09
C ASP A 66 -5.52 13.35 15.93
N ASP A 67 -4.64 12.61 16.62
CA ASP A 67 -5.04 11.64 17.63
C ASP A 67 -5.78 12.34 18.78
N ARG A 68 -6.81 11.69 19.33
CA ARG A 68 -7.55 12.20 20.48
C ARG A 68 -7.38 11.27 21.69
N MET A 69 -7.09 11.87 22.84
CA MET A 69 -7.06 11.22 24.15
C MET A 69 -8.06 11.92 25.06
N ASN A 70 -8.96 11.17 25.68
CA ASN A 70 -10.03 11.71 26.54
C ASN A 70 -10.91 12.79 25.87
N GLY A 71 -11.13 12.68 24.55
CA GLY A 71 -11.93 13.64 23.78
C GLY A 71 -11.20 14.93 23.40
N GLN A 72 -9.98 15.15 23.90
CA GLN A 72 -9.12 16.28 23.53
C GLN A 72 -8.07 15.84 22.50
N PRO A 73 -7.66 16.72 21.56
CA PRO A 73 -6.52 16.44 20.69
C PRO A 73 -5.24 16.29 21.53
N VAL A 74 -4.42 15.28 21.22
CA VAL A 74 -3.13 15.08 21.89
C VAL A 74 -2.23 16.30 21.63
N PRO A 75 -1.64 16.94 22.66
CA PRO A 75 -0.73 18.06 22.48
C PRO A 75 0.43 17.65 21.56
N SER A 76 0.72 18.47 20.55
CA SER A 76 1.70 18.20 19.47
C SER A 76 1.28 17.22 18.37
N GLY A 77 0.01 16.78 18.33
CA GLY A 77 -0.67 16.18 17.17
C GLY A 77 0.15 15.16 16.37
N ASN A 78 -0.11 13.88 16.55
CA ASN A 78 0.56 12.86 15.74
C ASN A 78 0.19 13.07 14.27
N ARG A 79 1.18 13.49 13.47
CA ARG A 79 1.06 13.76 12.03
C ARG A 79 1.99 12.80 11.30
N PHE A 80 1.63 11.52 11.37
CA PHE A 80 2.31 10.48 10.62
C PHE A 80 2.28 10.80 9.13
N ALA A 81 3.41 10.64 8.47
CA ALA A 81 3.47 10.55 7.02
C ALA A 81 4.64 9.64 6.61
N SER A 82 4.46 8.85 5.57
CA SER A 82 5.49 7.94 5.06
C SER A 82 5.36 7.81 3.56
N ALA A 83 6.48 7.72 2.87
CA ALA A 83 6.55 7.36 1.46
C ALA A 83 7.66 6.34 1.25
N ALA A 84 7.39 5.34 0.42
CA ALA A 84 8.41 4.42 -0.05
C ALA A 84 8.25 4.17 -1.54
N VAL A 85 9.36 3.81 -2.17
CA VAL A 85 9.41 3.42 -3.58
C VAL A 85 10.43 2.32 -3.77
N GLY A 86 10.22 1.48 -4.77
CA GLY A 86 11.21 0.49 -5.15
C GLY A 86 10.72 -0.47 -6.23
N PRO A 87 11.57 -1.43 -6.61
CA PRO A 87 11.28 -2.33 -7.70
C PRO A 87 10.17 -3.32 -7.34
N VAL A 88 9.37 -3.65 -8.35
CA VAL A 88 8.41 -4.76 -8.31
C VAL A 88 8.67 -5.69 -9.49
N VAL A 89 8.66 -6.99 -9.22
CA VAL A 89 8.70 -8.02 -10.26
C VAL A 89 7.67 -9.09 -9.94
N ALA A 90 6.99 -9.61 -10.95
CA ALA A 90 6.10 -10.74 -10.82
C ALA A 90 6.31 -11.75 -11.95
N TYR A 91 6.03 -13.00 -11.65
CA TYR A 91 6.07 -14.11 -12.58
C TYR A 91 4.75 -14.87 -12.55
N ASN A 92 4.11 -14.97 -13.71
CA ASN A 92 2.85 -15.68 -13.89
C ASN A 92 3.11 -17.13 -14.30
N ILE A 93 2.40 -18.05 -13.66
CA ILE A 93 2.45 -19.50 -13.90
C ILE A 93 1.05 -19.96 -14.32
N PRO A 94 0.71 -19.84 -15.62
CA PRO A 94 -0.63 -20.16 -16.11
C PRO A 94 -1.06 -21.60 -15.87
N GLU A 95 -0.11 -22.54 -15.88
CA GLU A 95 -0.35 -23.98 -15.75
C GLU A 95 -1.06 -24.34 -14.45
N CYS A 96 -0.78 -23.61 -13.37
CA CYS A 96 -1.43 -23.81 -12.07
C CYS A 96 -2.34 -22.64 -11.65
N LYS A 97 -2.57 -21.68 -12.55
CA LYS A 97 -3.23 -20.39 -12.26
C LYS A 97 -2.60 -19.71 -11.03
N CYS A 98 -1.27 -19.73 -10.96
CA CYS A 98 -0.51 -19.14 -9.86
C CYS A 98 0.29 -17.92 -10.32
N SER A 99 0.69 -17.08 -9.37
CA SER A 99 1.73 -16.09 -9.61
C SER A 99 2.59 -15.89 -8.36
N VAL A 100 3.83 -15.45 -8.59
CA VAL A 100 4.76 -15.01 -7.54
C VAL A 100 5.09 -13.55 -7.80
N LYS A 101 4.99 -12.69 -6.78
CA LYS A 101 5.35 -11.27 -6.89
C LYS A 101 6.32 -10.91 -5.76
N PHE A 102 7.39 -10.21 -6.12
CA PHE A 102 8.35 -9.63 -5.19
C PHE A 102 8.29 -8.11 -5.28
N LYS A 103 8.28 -7.44 -4.12
CA LYS A 103 8.42 -5.99 -4.01
C LYS A 103 9.53 -5.67 -3.02
N ALA A 104 10.47 -4.82 -3.39
CA ALA A 104 11.34 -4.14 -2.44
C ALA A 104 10.92 -2.67 -2.35
N GLN A 105 10.84 -2.13 -1.15
CA GLN A 105 10.42 -0.78 -0.86
C GLN A 105 11.47 -0.11 0.01
N PHE A 106 11.95 1.04 -0.46
CA PHE A 106 12.91 1.86 0.26
C PHE A 106 12.23 3.15 0.66
N SER A 107 12.34 3.50 1.93
CA SER A 107 11.70 4.72 2.43
C SER A 107 12.40 5.95 1.86
N VAL A 108 11.62 6.87 1.28
CA VAL A 108 12.13 8.14 0.71
C VAL A 108 11.66 9.35 1.50
N PHE A 109 10.64 9.18 2.35
CA PHE A 109 10.13 10.24 3.21
C PHE A 109 9.46 9.63 4.44
N THR A 110 9.75 10.19 5.61
CA THR A 110 9.06 9.85 6.85
C THR A 110 8.88 11.04 7.76
N ARG A 111 7.75 11.10 8.45
CA ARG A 111 7.47 12.04 9.53
C ARG A 111 6.72 11.31 10.63
N ASN A 112 7.24 11.34 11.85
CA ASN A 112 6.67 10.61 13.01
C ASN A 112 6.41 9.12 12.70
N SER A 113 7.27 8.53 11.85
CA SER A 113 7.23 7.14 11.42
C SER A 113 8.65 6.58 11.48
N LEU A 114 8.77 5.27 11.69
CA LEU A 114 9.99 4.58 11.32
C LEU A 114 10.17 4.66 9.80
N ALA A 115 11.42 4.65 9.32
CA ALA A 115 11.77 4.56 7.90
C ALA A 115 12.20 3.11 7.55
N PRO A 116 11.33 2.10 7.68
CA PRO A 116 11.71 0.74 7.39
C PRO A 116 11.83 0.55 5.88
N ASN A 117 12.94 -0.02 5.45
CA ASN A 117 13.01 -0.69 4.17
C ASN A 117 12.32 -2.05 4.33
N ALA A 118 11.47 -2.40 3.37
CA ALA A 118 10.67 -3.62 3.43
C ALA A 118 10.80 -4.42 2.14
N ALA A 119 10.77 -5.74 2.26
CA ALA A 119 10.67 -6.66 1.14
C ALA A 119 9.45 -7.56 1.35
N TYR A 120 8.66 -7.73 0.29
CA TYR A 120 7.44 -8.52 0.30
C TYR A 120 7.52 -9.60 -0.76
N LEU A 121 7.08 -10.81 -0.39
CA LEU A 121 6.91 -11.92 -1.30
C LEU A 121 5.44 -12.37 -1.24
N PHE A 122 4.76 -12.31 -2.38
CA PHE A 122 3.37 -12.69 -2.53
C PHE A 122 3.27 -13.96 -3.37
N PHE A 123 2.46 -14.90 -2.90
CA PHE A 123 2.04 -16.07 -3.65
C PHE A 123 0.54 -15.97 -3.85
N SER A 124 0.08 -16.05 -5.10
CA SER A 124 -1.34 -16.13 -5.41
C SER A 124 -1.65 -17.39 -6.20
N LYS A 125 -2.83 -17.95 -5.95
CA LYS A 125 -3.39 -19.08 -6.68
C LYS A 125 -4.90 -18.89 -6.80
N ALA A 126 -5.43 -18.96 -8.02
CA ALA A 126 -6.86 -18.94 -8.23
C ALA A 126 -7.45 -20.35 -8.02
N PHE A 127 -8.56 -20.44 -7.28
CA PHE A 127 -9.34 -21.66 -7.12
C PHE A 127 -10.65 -21.51 -7.91
N ASN A 128 -11.00 -22.54 -8.67
CA ASN A 128 -12.29 -22.65 -9.35
C ASN A 128 -13.34 -23.20 -8.39
#